data_AF-A0A496QXK6-F1
#
_entry.id   AF-A0A496QXK6-F1
#
_cell.length_a   1.000
_cell.length_b   1.000
_cell.length_c   1.000
_cell.angle_alpha   90.00
_cell.angle_beta   90.00
_cell.angle_gamma   90.00
#
_symmetry.space_group_name_H-M   'P 1'
#
loop_
_entity.id
_entity.type
_entity.pdbx_description
1 polymer ?
#
loop_
_entity_poly.entity_id
_entity_poly.type
_entity_poly.pdbx_seq_one_letter_code
_entity_poly.pdbx_strand_id
1 'polypeptide(L)' 'TLAEFIKRGIALYLAMGKIDIVSGDTVRFQGDLRVLEDIRYLAENGYGEDKFGNNTVLPKNLSYLKR' A
#
# COMPACT_ATOMS: atom_id res chain seq x y z
N THR A 1 0.92 -28.70 -7.62
CA THR A 1 0.42 -28.62 -9.01
C THR A 1 1.07 -27.45 -9.73
N LEU A 2 0.89 -27.32 -11.06
CA LEU A 2 1.38 -26.15 -11.81
C LEU A 2 0.85 -24.82 -11.24
N ALA A 3 -0.41 -24.79 -10.82
CA ALA A 3 -1.03 -23.61 -10.22
C ALA A 3 -0.32 -23.16 -8.92
N GLU A 4 0.04 -24.10 -8.04
CA GLU A 4 0.77 -23.76 -6.81
C GLU A 4 2.18 -23.23 -7.10
N PHE A 5 2.85 -23.78 -8.11
CA PHE A 5 4.17 -23.30 -8.53
C PHE A 5 4.10 -21.85 -9.02
N ILE A 6 3.14 -21.53 -9.90
CA ILE A 6 2.92 -20.16 -10.39
C ILE A 6 2.60 -19.21 -9.25
N LYS A 7 1.70 -19.61 -8.33
CA LYS A 7 1.33 -18.79 -7.17
C LYS A 7 2.55 -18.43 -6.30
N ARG A 8 3.44 -19.40 -6.04
CA ARG A 8 4.68 -19.16 -5.29
C ARG A 8 5.63 -18.22 -6.03
N GLY A 9 5.75 -18.38 -7.35
CA GLY A 9 6.56 -17.48 -8.19
C GLY A 9 6.07 -16.03 -8.13
N ILE A 10 4.76 -15.82 -8.29
CA ILE A 10 4.15 -14.49 -8.19
C ILE A 10 4.39 -13.88 -6.81
N ALA A 11 4.13 -14.63 -5.73
CA ALA A 11 4.35 -14.15 -4.37
C ALA A 11 5.81 -13.75 -4.11
N LEU A 12 6.77 -14.54 -4.60
CA LEU A 12 8.20 -14.24 -4.48
C LEU A 12 8.58 -12.95 -5.21
N TYR A 13 8.14 -12.78 -6.46
CA TYR A 13 8.49 -11.61 -7.25
C TYR A 13 7.82 -10.34 -6.73
N LEU A 14 6.61 -10.43 -6.16
CA LEU A 14 5.97 -9.34 -5.43
C LEU A 14 6.78 -8.96 -4.18
N ALA A 15 7.17 -9.93 -3.36
CA ALA A 15 7.97 -9.69 -2.15
C ALA A 15 9.37 -9.11 -2.46
N MET A 16 9.93 -9.40 -3.63
CA MET A 16 11.19 -8.81 -4.11
C MET A 16 11.00 -7.42 -4.76
N GLY A 17 9.77 -6.93 -4.90
CA GLY A 17 9.45 -5.69 -5.62
C GLY A 17 9.81 -5.74 -7.11
N LYS A 18 9.79 -6.93 -7.73
CA LYS A 18 10.14 -7.15 -9.14
C LYS A 18 8.94 -7.01 -10.07
N ILE A 19 7.75 -7.28 -9.55
CA ILE A 19 6.47 -7.08 -10.21
C ILE A 19 5.55 -6.40 -9.21
N ASP A 20 4.50 -5.77 -9.71
CA ASP A 20 3.47 -5.12 -8.91
C ASP A 20 2.08 -5.41 -9.48
N ILE A 21 1.04 -5.20 -8.68
CA ILE A 21 -0.36 -5.37 -9.08
C ILE A 21 -0.94 -3.98 -9.35
N VAL A 22 -1.34 -3.74 -10.60
CA VAL A 22 -2.00 -2.50 -11.00
C VAL A 22 -3.47 -2.78 -11.30
N SER A 23 -4.37 -1.99 -10.73
CA SER A 23 -5.79 -1.96 -11.12
C SER A 23 -6.17 -0.58 -11.66
N GLY A 24 -7.01 -0.56 -12.69
CA GLY A 24 -7.48 0.67 -13.35
C GLY A 24 -8.84 1.15 -12.87
N ASP A 25 -9.28 0.70 -11.70
CA ASP A 25 -10.62 1.00 -11.20
C ASP A 25 -10.74 2.46 -10.77
N THR A 26 -11.82 3.12 -11.19
CA THR A 26 -12.17 4.47 -10.73
C THR A 26 -13.28 4.40 -9.70
N VAL A 27 -13.12 5.13 -8.60
CA VAL A 27 -14.12 5.21 -7.52
C VAL A 27 -14.55 6.65 -7.27
N ARG A 28 -15.78 6.84 -6.77
CA ARG A 28 -16.25 8.15 -6.29
C ARG A 28 -15.99 8.27 -4.79
N PHE A 29 -15.17 9.25 -4.39
CA PHE A 29 -15.00 9.57 -2.99
C PHE A 29 -16.25 10.27 -2.42
N GLN A 30 -16.69 9.84 -1.24
CA GLN A 30 -17.75 10.48 -0.45
C GLN A 30 -17.25 10.61 0.99
N GLY A 31 -17.08 11.85 1.47
CA GLY A 31 -16.57 12.11 2.81
C GLY A 31 -15.85 13.46 2.91
N ASP A 32 -15.08 13.61 3.98
CA ASP A 32 -14.29 14.81 4.23
C ASP A 32 -13.08 14.87 3.29
N LEU A 33 -12.95 15.96 2.54
CA LEU A 33 -11.86 16.17 1.59
C LEU A 33 -10.47 16.16 2.24
N ARG A 34 -10.36 16.49 3.53
CA ARG A 34 -9.08 16.44 4.27
C ARG A 34 -8.48 15.03 4.27
N VAL A 35 -9.32 14.00 4.23
CA VAL A 35 -8.87 12.60 4.18
C VAL A 35 -8.13 12.29 2.88
N LEU A 36 -8.45 12.99 1.78
CA LEU A 36 -7.71 12.82 0.52
C LEU A 36 -6.26 13.29 0.65
N GLU A 37 -6.03 14.33 1.44
CA GLU A 37 -4.69 14.83 1.73
C GLU A 37 -3.91 13.84 2.61
N ASP A 38 -4.56 13.22 3.60
CA ASP A 38 -3.95 12.14 4.39
C ASP A 38 -3.60 10.92 3.53
N ILE A 39 -4.51 10.51 2.63
CA ILE A 39 -4.29 9.40 1.69
C ILE A 39 -3.10 9.73 0.77
N ARG A 40 -2.99 10.97 0.29
CA ARG A 40 -1.84 11.42 -0.50
C ARG A 40 -0.54 11.30 0.30
N TYR A 41 -0.50 11.80 1.53
CA TYR A 41 0.68 11.68 2.40
C TYR A 41 1.04 10.21 2.69
N LEU A 42 0.05 9.35 2.92
CA LEU A 42 0.27 7.92 3.09
C LEU A 42 0.87 7.31 1.83
N ALA A 43 0.30 7.57 0.65
CA ALA A 43 0.79 7.05 -0.62
C ALA A 43 2.25 7.44 -0.89
N GLU A 44 2.63 8.70 -0.60
CA GLU A 44 3.99 9.20 -0.76
C GLU A 44 5.00 8.60 0.25
N ASN A 45 4.52 8.06 1.37
CA ASN A 45 5.32 7.50 2.45
C ASN A 45 5.11 5.99 2.66
N GLY A 46 4.64 5.27 1.62
CA GLY A 46 4.50 3.81 1.67
C GLY A 46 3.41 3.31 2.61
N TYR A 47 2.38 4.11 2.87
CA TYR A 47 1.23 3.78 3.72
C TYR A 47 1.59 3.39 5.17
N GLY A 48 2.75 3.82 5.66
CA GLY A 48 3.23 3.41 6.97
C GLY A 48 3.92 2.05 6.97
N GLU A 49 4.33 1.55 5.81
CA GLU A 49 5.13 0.36 5.63
C GLU A 49 6.43 0.67 4.87
N ASP A 50 7.48 -0.09 5.14
CA ASP A 50 8.66 -0.10 4.30
C ASP A 50 8.45 -0.99 3.07
N LYS A 51 9.42 -1.01 2.15
CA LYS A 51 9.40 -1.84 0.94
C LYS A 51 9.35 -3.35 1.20
N PHE A 52 9.46 -3.79 2.44
CA PHE A 52 9.41 -5.19 2.87
C PHE A 52 8.12 -5.52 3.63
N GLY A 53 7.19 -4.55 3.78
CA GLY A 53 5.93 -4.71 4.50
C GLY A 53 6.06 -4.59 6.01
N ASN A 54 7.17 -4.05 6.53
CA ASN A 54 7.30 -3.78 7.96
C ASN A 54 6.69 -2.43 8.31
N ASN A 55 5.97 -2.37 9.43
CA ASN A 55 5.42 -1.10 9.94
C ASN A 55 6.52 -0.07 10.20
N THR A 56 6.32 1.14 9.69
CA THR A 56 7.16 2.31 9.93
C THR A 56 6.41 3.35 10.76
N VAL A 57 7.15 4.31 11.32
CA VAL A 57 6.53 5.41 12.06
C VAL A 57 5.84 6.35 11.08
N LEU A 58 4.55 6.60 11.29
CA LEU A 58 3.80 7.54 10.49
C LEU A 58 4.40 8.95 10.57
N PRO A 59 4.37 9.73 9.47
CA PRO A 59 4.69 11.15 9.48
C PRO A 59 3.97 11.92 10.60
N LYS A 60 4.61 12.96 11.15
CA LYS A 60 4.08 13.71 12.31
C LYS A 60 2.66 14.24 12.08
N ASN A 61 2.37 14.70 10.86
CA ASN A 61 1.06 15.19 10.45
C ASN A 61 -0.03 14.10 10.49
N LEU A 62 0.34 12.82 10.40
CA LEU A 62 -0.59 11.68 10.44
C LEU A 62 -0.58 10.96 11.81
N SER A 63 0.10 11.52 12.81
CA SER A 63 0.27 10.87 14.11
C SER A 63 -1.05 10.59 14.83
N TYR A 64 -2.11 11.34 14.54
CA TYR A 64 -3.46 11.13 15.08
C TYR A 64 -4.19 9.90 14.54
N LEU A 65 -3.70 9.31 13.44
CA LEU A 65 -4.24 8.04 12.92
C LEU A 65 -3.81 6.85 13.77
N LYS A 66 -2.70 6.98 14.52
CA LYS A 66 -2.26 5.97 15.48
C LYS A 66 -3.13 6.11 16.74
N ARG A 67 -3.99 5.12 17.00
CA ARG A 67 -4.67 4.94 18.30
C ARG A 67 -3.82 4.10 19.24
#